data_AF-A0A2I0IF93-F1
#
_entry.id   AF-A0A2I0IF93-F1
#
_cell.length_a   1.000
_cell.length_b   1.000
_cell.length_c   1.000
_cell.angle_alpha   90.00
_cell.angle_beta   90.00
_cell.angle_gamma   90.00
#
_symmetry.space_group_name_H-M   'P 1'
#
loop_
_entity.id
_entity.type
_entity.pdbx_description
1 polymer ?
#
loop_
_entity_poly.entity_id
_entity_poly.type
_entity_poly.pdbx_seq_one_letter_code
_entity_poly.pdbx_strand_id
1 'polypeptide(L)'
;MKDPKAHPELNPTKVWDMYSSGRLCEAVDPVLKGKFRGEDVSRILQIALLCVQASAELRPRMSMVVKMLSDDCDIPSPTQPPFLSSSHSASTERQRSVISGNFQPELDSHSSGNTKTESFIGPR
;
A
#
# COMPACT_ATOMS: atom_id res chain seq x y z
N MET A 1 9.08 34.21 -26.24
CA MET A 1 8.89 33.98 -24.79
C MET A 1 8.48 32.52 -24.65
N LYS A 2 9.32 31.65 -24.11
CA LYS A 2 9.04 30.21 -24.02
C LYS A 2 8.29 29.98 -22.72
N ASP A 3 7.08 29.46 -22.79
CA ASP A 3 6.22 29.24 -21.62
C ASP A 3 6.97 28.47 -20.53
N PRO A 4 6.77 28.81 -19.24
CA PRO A 4 7.37 28.08 -18.14
C PRO A 4 6.78 26.68 -18.19
N LYS A 5 7.60 25.73 -18.61
CA LYS A 5 7.25 24.33 -18.80
C LYS A 5 6.55 23.85 -17.53
N ALA A 6 5.24 23.65 -17.61
CA ALA A 6 4.46 23.07 -16.53
C ALA A 6 5.17 21.77 -16.14
N HIS A 7 5.77 21.74 -14.95
CA HIS A 7 6.17 20.49 -14.36
C HIS A 7 4.88 19.70 -14.21
N PRO A 8 4.77 18.47 -14.76
CA PRO A 8 3.61 17.66 -14.50
C PRO A 8 3.58 17.42 -13.00
N GLU A 9 2.68 18.12 -12.30
CA GLU A 9 2.32 17.82 -10.92
C GLU A 9 2.05 16.32 -10.84
N LEU A 10 2.95 15.59 -10.16
CA LEU A 10 2.94 14.15 -10.13
C LEU A 10 1.80 13.69 -9.21
N ASN A 11 0.61 13.57 -9.79
CA ASN A 11 -0.59 13.18 -9.06
C ASN A 11 -0.56 11.65 -8.79
N PRO A 12 -0.65 11.19 -7.53
CA PRO A 12 -0.61 9.76 -7.20
C PRO A 12 -1.67 8.91 -7.94
N THR A 13 -2.86 9.46 -8.23
CA THR A 13 -3.90 8.81 -9.04
C THR A 13 -3.42 8.54 -10.46
N LYS A 14 -2.80 9.55 -11.09
CA LYS A 14 -2.31 9.45 -12.48
C LYS A 14 -1.17 8.45 -12.57
N VAL A 15 -0.26 8.46 -11.60
CA VAL A 15 0.85 7.50 -11.56
C VAL A 15 0.33 6.08 -11.31
N TRP A 16 -0.72 5.92 -10.48
CA TRP A 16 -1.35 4.62 -10.26
C TRP A 16 -2.00 4.05 -11.53
N ASP A 17 -2.69 4.87 -12.32
CA ASP A 17 -3.27 4.47 -13.60
C ASP A 17 -2.19 4.01 -14.59
N MET A 18 -1.08 4.76 -14.67
CA MET A 18 0.09 4.38 -15.46
C MET A 18 0.72 3.07 -14.98
N TYR A 19 0.84 2.87 -13.66
CA TYR A 19 1.30 1.61 -13.08
C TYR A 19 0.39 0.44 -13.47
N SER A 20 -0.92 0.60 -13.28
CA SER A 20 -1.92 -0.44 -13.55
C SER A 20 -1.99 -0.80 -15.05
N SER A 21 -1.63 0.15 -15.92
CA SER A 21 -1.60 -0.02 -17.38
C SER A 21 -0.23 -0.39 -17.96
N GLY A 22 0.81 -0.57 -17.12
CA GLY A 22 2.17 -0.88 -17.58
C GLY A 22 2.88 0.28 -18.31
N ARG A 23 2.44 1.53 -18.09
CA ARG A 23 2.87 2.76 -18.78
C ARG A 23 3.67 3.70 -17.87
N LEU A 24 4.31 3.18 -16.83
CA LEU A 24 5.05 3.98 -15.83
C LEU A 24 6.11 4.90 -16.44
N CYS A 25 6.75 4.49 -17.54
CA CYS A 25 7.75 5.30 -18.24
C CYS A 25 7.22 6.65 -18.74
N GLU A 26 5.90 6.82 -18.88
CA GLU A 26 5.27 8.09 -19.27
C GLU A 26 5.25 9.12 -18.14
N ALA A 27 5.49 8.70 -16.89
CA ALA A 27 5.58 9.61 -15.74
C ALA A 27 6.93 10.34 -15.67
N VAL A 28 7.90 9.97 -16.51
CA VAL A 28 9.26 10.52 -16.46
C VAL A 28 9.30 11.97 -16.96
N ASP A 29 10.04 12.83 -16.24
CA ASP A 29 10.20 14.22 -16.64
C ASP A 29 10.81 14.32 -18.06
N PRO A 30 10.16 15.05 -18.99
CA PRO A 30 10.67 15.26 -20.35
C PRO A 30 12.06 15.90 -20.41
N VAL A 31 12.54 16.56 -19.34
CA VAL A 31 13.91 17.09 -19.23
C VAL A 31 14.96 15.99 -19.31
N LEU A 32 14.63 14.76 -18.90
CA LEU A 32 15.54 13.62 -18.99
C LEU A 32 15.75 13.14 -20.44
N LYS A 33 14.92 13.59 -21.40
CA LYS A 33 15.09 13.38 -22.85
C LYS A 33 15.40 11.91 -23.24
N GLY A 34 14.76 10.94 -22.57
CA GLY A 34 14.98 9.52 -22.84
C GLY A 34 16.35 8.98 -22.39
N LYS A 35 17.12 9.74 -21.60
CA LYS A 35 18.42 9.32 -21.04
C LYS A 35 18.21 8.47 -19.78
N PHE A 36 17.44 7.40 -19.92
CA PHE A 36 17.15 6.46 -18.84
C PHE A 36 16.82 5.09 -19.45
N ARG A 37 16.96 4.06 -18.64
CA ARG A 37 16.50 2.71 -18.99
C ARG A 37 15.05 2.57 -18.50
N GLY A 38 14.19 1.99 -19.33
CA GLY A 38 12.76 1.85 -19.00
C GLY A 38 12.54 0.95 -17.78
N GLU A 39 13.41 -0.05 -17.61
CA GLU A 39 13.40 -0.97 -16.48
C GLU A 39 13.71 -0.22 -15.17
N ASP A 40 14.80 0.56 -15.14
CA ASP A 40 15.20 1.35 -13.96
C ASP A 40 14.12 2.34 -13.55
N VAL A 41 13.48 2.99 -14.53
CA VAL A 41 12.38 3.93 -14.27
C VAL A 41 11.17 3.22 -13.68
N SER A 42 10.75 2.12 -14.29
CA SER A 42 9.59 1.36 -13.82
C SER A 42 9.84 0.87 -12.40
N ARG A 43 11.06 0.40 -12.14
CA ARG A 43 11.54 -0.04 -10.83
C ARG A 43 11.49 1.08 -9.79
N ILE A 44 12.10 2.23 -10.07
CA ILE A 44 12.16 3.38 -9.16
C ILE A 44 10.76 3.91 -8.86
N LEU A 45 9.89 4.03 -9.87
CA LEU A 45 8.54 4.51 -9.66
C LEU A 45 7.67 3.51 -8.87
N GLN A 46 7.87 2.20 -9.04
CA GLN A 46 7.21 1.20 -8.19
C GLN A 46 7.65 1.33 -6.73
N ILE A 47 8.94 1.55 -6.46
CA ILE A 47 9.45 1.83 -5.11
C ILE A 47 8.84 3.11 -4.56
N ALA A 48 8.71 4.17 -5.37
CA ALA A 48 8.08 5.42 -4.96
C ALA A 48 6.61 5.19 -4.56
N LEU A 49 5.85 4.40 -5.32
CA LEU A 49 4.47 4.01 -4.99
C LEU A 49 4.38 3.24 -3.67
N LEU A 50 5.35 2.37 -3.36
CA LEU A 50 5.44 1.70 -2.06
C LEU A 50 5.70 2.68 -0.91
N CYS A 51 6.55 3.68 -1.13
CA CYS A 51 6.91 4.66 -0.09
C CYS A 51 5.76 5.59 0.29
N VAL A 52 4.83 5.84 -0.63
CA VAL A 52 3.70 6.76 -0.43
C VAL A 52 2.38 6.04 -0.11
N GLN A 53 2.44 4.75 0.25
CA GLN A 53 1.23 4.02 0.61
C GLN A 53 0.48 4.67 1.78
N ALA A 54 -0.85 4.58 1.72
CA ALA A 54 -1.72 5.18 2.72
C ALA A 54 -1.51 4.57 4.11
N SER A 55 -1.42 3.23 4.19
CA SER A 55 -1.04 2.54 5.42
C SER A 55 0.47 2.67 5.66
N ALA A 56 0.84 3.17 6.83
CA ALA A 56 2.24 3.28 7.24
C ALA A 56 2.93 1.91 7.36
N GLU A 57 2.18 0.86 7.69
CA GLU A 57 2.69 -0.50 7.86
C GLU A 57 3.14 -1.14 6.54
N LEU A 58 2.56 -0.68 5.43
CA LEU A 58 2.90 -1.16 4.09
C LEU A 58 4.06 -0.39 3.45
N ARG A 59 4.51 0.72 4.07
CA ARG A 59 5.67 1.47 3.59
C ARG A 59 6.95 0.70 3.92
N PRO A 60 7.87 0.54 2.94
CA PRO A 60 9.12 -0.15 3.19
C PRO A 60 10.00 0.65 4.16
N ARG A 61 10.74 -0.05 5.02
CA ARG A 61 11.82 0.56 5.80
C ARG A 61 12.89 1.11 4.86
N MET A 62 13.55 2.20 5.23
CA MET A 62 14.61 2.81 4.40
C MET A 62 15.74 1.84 4.04
N SER A 63 16.13 0.94 4.94
CA SER A 63 17.12 -0.10 4.65
C SER A 63 16.67 -1.05 3.53
N MET A 64 15.37 -1.33 3.43
CA MET A 64 14.80 -2.12 2.34
C MET A 64 14.77 -1.31 1.04
N VAL A 65 14.42 -0.02 1.10
CA VAL A 65 14.43 0.88 -0.07
C VAL A 65 15.82 0.92 -0.71
N VAL A 66 16.90 1.02 0.08
CA VAL A 66 18.28 1.00 -0.43
C VAL A 66 18.59 -0.32 -1.14
N LYS A 67 18.16 -1.46 -0.60
CA LYS A 67 18.32 -2.78 -1.25
C LYS A 67 17.54 -2.85 -2.56
N MET A 68 16.30 -2.36 -2.57
CA MET A 68 15.49 -2.31 -3.79
C MET A 68 16.15 -1.43 -4.85
N LEU A 69 16.75 -0.29 -4.48
CA LEU A 69 17.45 0.58 -5.41
C LEU A 69 18.78 0.01 -5.93
N SER A 70 19.36 -0.96 -5.23
CA SER A 70 20.64 -1.59 -5.60
C SER A 70 20.46 -2.85 -6.46
N ASP A 71 19.23 -3.15 -6.90
CA ASP A 71 18.85 -4.37 -7.64
C ASP A 71 19.09 -5.69 -6.89
N ASP A 72 19.29 -5.63 -5.57
CA ASP A 72 19.62 -6.80 -4.74
C ASP A 72 18.38 -7.60 -4.26
N CYS A 73 17.16 -7.18 -4.63
CA CYS A 73 15.93 -7.84 -4.23
C CYS A 73 14.74 -7.58 -5.14
N ASP A 74 13.75 -8.46 -5.13
CA ASP A 74 12.46 -8.26 -5.79
C ASP A 74 11.66 -7.13 -5.14
N ILE A 75 10.84 -6.45 -5.94
CA ILE A 75 10.00 -5.35 -5.48
C ILE A 75 8.55 -5.82 -5.40
N PRO A 76 7.90 -5.72 -4.24
CA PRO A 76 6.50 -6.09 -4.10
C PRO A 76 5.59 -5.12 -4.88
N SER A 77 4.42 -5.60 -5.29
CA SER A 77 3.43 -4.75 -5.95
C SER A 77 2.80 -3.77 -4.93
N PRO A 78 2.74 -2.46 -5.23
CA PRO A 78 2.02 -1.52 -4.40
C PRO A 78 0.50 -1.79 -4.40
N THR A 79 -0.19 -1.28 -3.38
CA THR A 79 -1.65 -1.39 -3.27
C THR A 79 -2.35 -0.16 -3.85
N GLN A 80 -3.58 -0.36 -4.33
CA GLN A 80 -4.39 0.73 -4.85
C GLN A 80 -4.60 1.84 -3.80
N PRO A 81 -4.36 3.10 -4.17
CA PRO A 81 -4.64 4.23 -3.30
C PRO A 81 -6.10 4.24 -2.83
N PRO A 82 -6.38 4.54 -1.55
CA PRO A 82 -7.71 4.41 -0.97
C PRO A 82 -8.76 5.33 -1.59
N PHE A 83 -8.34 6.45 -2.20
CA PHE A 83 -9.24 7.37 -2.88
C PHE A 83 -9.69 6.89 -4.27
N LEU A 84 -9.13 5.78 -4.78
CA LEU A 84 -9.53 5.20 -6.07
C LEU A 84 -10.61 4.13 -5.96
N SER A 85 -11.10 3.82 -4.75
CA SER A 85 -12.18 2.86 -4.54
C SER A 85 -13.55 3.46 -4.91
N SER A 86 -13.78 3.77 -6.18
CA SER A 86 -15.10 4.16 -6.67
C SER A 86 -15.81 2.96 -7.29
N SER A 87 -16.55 2.24 -6.43
CA SER A 87 -17.68 1.34 -6.72
C SER A 87 -17.72 0.66 -8.11
N HIS A 88 -17.30 -0.61 -8.16
CA HIS A 88 -17.98 -1.63 -8.98
C HIS A 88 -18.57 -2.68 -8.05
N SER A 89 -19.55 -2.28 -7.24
CA SER A 89 -20.47 -3.23 -6.63
C SER A 89 -21.45 -3.69 -7.72
N ALA A 90 -21.02 -4.66 -8.53
CA ALA A 90 -21.98 -5.48 -9.27
C ALA A 90 -22.77 -6.26 -8.22
N SER A 91 -24.02 -5.85 -8.02
CA SER A 91 -25.01 -6.51 -7.19
C SER A 91 -25.23 -7.94 -7.68
N THR A 92 -24.59 -8.91 -7.04
CA THR A 92 -25.00 -10.31 -7.14
C THR A 92 -25.85 -10.62 -5.92
N GLU A 93 -27.14 -10.36 -6.06
CA GLU A 93 -28.18 -10.88 -5.17
C GLU A 93 -28.09 -12.40 -5.18
N ARG A 94 -27.51 -13.01 -4.14
CA ARG A 94 -27.70 -14.44 -3.89
C ARG A 94 -28.72 -14.61 -2.79
N GLN A 95 -29.91 -14.95 -3.26
CA GLN A 95 -31.13 -15.22 -2.52
C GLN A 95 -30.88 -15.97 -1.21
N ARG A 96 -31.42 -15.42 -0.13
CA ARG A 96 -31.68 -16.16 1.12
C ARG A 96 -32.73 -17.24 0.85
N SER A 97 -32.44 -18.48 1.20
CA SER A 97 -33.46 -19.47 1.54
C SER A 97 -33.03 -20.27 2.78
N VAL A 98 -33.81 -20.08 3.85
CA VAL A 98 -34.25 -21.00 4.94
C VAL A 98 -33.44 -22.30 5.14
N ILE A 99 -33.14 -22.74 6.37
CA ILE A 99 -34.09 -23.25 7.40
C ILE A 99 -33.47 -23.17 8.82
N SER A 100 -34.31 -22.73 9.75
CA SER A 100 -34.50 -23.11 11.17
C SER A 100 -33.34 -23.66 12.02
N GLY A 101 -33.11 -23.00 13.16
CA GLY A 101 -32.38 -23.54 14.31
C GLY A 101 -32.26 -22.51 15.42
N ASN A 102 -33.21 -22.49 16.36
CA ASN A 102 -33.13 -21.71 17.60
C ASN A 102 -31.91 -22.13 18.42
N PHE A 103 -30.92 -21.26 18.63
CA PHE A 103 -30.02 -21.36 19.78
C PHE A 103 -29.61 -19.96 20.25
N GLN A 104 -29.94 -19.65 21.50
CA GLN A 104 -29.46 -18.46 22.22
C GLN A 104 -27.95 -18.56 22.46
N PRO A 105 -27.19 -17.46 22.39
CA PRO A 105 -25.93 -17.36 23.10
C PRO A 105 -26.21 -16.80 24.51
N GLU A 106 -26.17 -17.70 25.49
CA GLU A 106 -26.08 -17.40 26.91
C GLU A 106 -24.76 -16.65 27.19
N LEU A 107 -24.87 -15.58 27.97
CA LEU A 107 -23.75 -14.81 28.49
C LEU A 107 -23.27 -15.56 29.73
N ASP A 108 -22.04 -16.07 29.74
CA ASP A 108 -21.41 -16.45 31.01
C ASP A 108 -19.95 -16.02 31.13
N SER A 109 -19.72 -15.34 32.23
CA SER A 109 -18.46 -14.78 32.69
C SER A 109 -17.60 -15.88 33.29
N HIS A 110 -16.38 -16.05 32.78
CA HIS A 110 -15.35 -16.78 33.51
C HIS A 110 -14.10 -15.91 33.63
N SER A 111 -14.05 -15.21 34.76
CA SER A 111 -12.85 -14.64 35.37
C SER A 111 -11.78 -15.73 35.48
N SER A 112 -10.60 -15.48 34.94
CA SER A 112 -9.42 -16.30 35.21
C SER A 112 -8.29 -15.38 35.66
N GLY A 113 -8.07 -15.38 36.97
CA GLY A 113 -7.04 -14.58 37.64
C GLY A 113 -5.64 -15.05 37.23
N ASN A 114 -4.82 -14.10 36.80
CA ASN A 114 -3.38 -14.29 36.64
C ASN A 114 -2.64 -13.65 37.84
N THR A 115 -1.81 -14.48 38.45
CA THR A 115 -1.05 -14.21 39.68
C THR A 115 0.02 -13.14 39.45
N LYS A 116 0.01 -12.12 40.31
CA LYS A 116 1.02 -11.08 40.39
C LYS A 116 2.37 -11.69 40.81
N THR A 117 3.34 -11.74 39.90
CA THR A 117 4.75 -11.98 40.26
C THR A 117 5.50 -10.66 40.20
N GLU A 118 5.83 -10.13 41.38
CA GLU A 118 6.67 -8.95 41.55
C GLU A 118 8.13 -9.33 41.28
N SER A 119 8.83 -8.53 40.46
CA SER A 119 10.29 -8.59 40.35
C SER A 119 10.89 -7.38 41.06
N PHE A 120 11.70 -7.67 42.07
CA PHE A 120 12.47 -6.70 42.85
C PHE A 120 13.62 -6.15 42.00
N ILE A 121 13.62 -4.84 41.72
CA ILE A 121 14.81 -4.10 41.28
C ILE A 121 15.29 -3.30 42.48
N GLY A 122 16.41 -3.71 43.07
CA GLY A 122 17.09 -2.95 44.12
C GLY A 122 17.88 -1.77 43.53
N PRO A 123 17.93 -0.60 44.19
CA PRO A 123 18.68 0.54 43.69
C PRO A 123 20.18 0.46 44.03
N ARG A 124 21.00 1.06 43.16
CA ARG A 124 22.43 1.37 43.37
C ARG A 124 22.59 2.62 44.23
#